data_AF-A0A918K1E0-F1
#
_entry.id   AF-A0A918K1E0-F1
#
_cell.length_a   1.000
_cell.length_b   1.000
_cell.length_c   1.000
_cell.angle_alpha   90.00
_cell.angle_beta   90.00
_cell.angle_gamma   90.00
#
_symmetry.space_group_name_H-M   'P 1'
#
loop_
_entity.id
_entity.type
_entity.pdbx_description
1 polymer ?
#
loop_
_entity_poly.entity_id
_entity_poly.type
_entity_poly.pdbx_seq_one_letter_code
_entity_poly.pdbx_strand_id
1 'polypeptide(L)'
;MTRPTDDGVRRLRGGTRDDVRDDVREGTPPGRGPDVRAEGRWATAVGQVLGNFVVSLVVGDALRNTLDGARSWRVWNWPPFAVVLGLCGVALVRTPEGPAGQFLWVRLALGAAVLIAFVRVAGARGPAAVQALASALSVALAVGGAVRTEQLRVHGEVDVTGLVRVVRPGPLKDGETLTLVVSGGPHRTHLRLVLQVEDETPARQSCTPDTDLAVRLEGGRNTAGDVRSGRPVELPLGGAKGVLTVLVTVRTDKGCSMNVFVDDAVLRG
;
A
#
# COMPACT_ATOMS: atom_id res chain seq x y z
N MET A 1 -30.79 57.17 7.82
CA MET A 1 -29.36 56.80 7.85
C MET A 1 -29.17 55.73 6.77
N THR A 2 -29.17 55.97 5.46
CA THR A 2 -28.53 56.97 4.58
C THR A 2 -27.00 56.97 4.58
N ARG A 3 -26.47 56.41 3.46
CA ARG A 3 -25.20 56.66 2.74
C ARG A 3 -23.92 55.92 3.22
N PRO A 4 -22.89 55.77 2.35
CA PRO A 4 -22.88 55.35 0.92
C PRO A 4 -21.61 54.53 0.49
N THR A 5 -21.53 54.14 -0.80
CA THR A 5 -20.34 54.09 -1.74
C THR A 5 -18.99 53.50 -1.25
N ASP A 6 -18.10 52.89 -2.03
CA ASP A 6 -17.82 52.90 -3.47
C ASP A 6 -16.79 51.80 -3.77
N ASP A 7 -16.48 51.66 -5.06
CA ASP A 7 -15.18 51.30 -5.63
C ASP A 7 -14.71 49.84 -5.70
N GLY A 8 -14.38 49.44 -6.93
CA GLY A 8 -13.53 48.28 -7.15
C GLY A 8 -13.48 47.67 -8.55
N VAL A 9 -13.85 48.38 -9.61
CA VAL A 9 -13.62 47.94 -10.98
C VAL A 9 -12.11 47.81 -11.25
N ARG A 10 -11.60 46.59 -11.42
CA ARG A 10 -10.31 46.35 -12.10
C ARG A 10 -10.48 45.43 -13.29
N ARG A 11 -10.52 46.08 -14.45
CA ARG A 11 -10.17 45.53 -15.77
C ARG A 11 -8.68 45.18 -15.80
N LEU A 12 -8.37 43.98 -16.27
CA LEU A 12 -7.13 43.66 -16.99
C LEU A 12 -7.62 42.91 -18.24
N ARG A 13 -7.73 43.53 -19.42
CA ARG A 13 -6.65 43.72 -20.43
C ARG A 13 -5.68 42.53 -20.35
N GLY A 14 -5.74 41.58 -21.26
CA GLY A 14 -5.53 41.80 -22.70
C GLY A 14 -4.07 41.43 -22.98
N GLY A 15 -3.84 40.18 -23.37
CA GLY A 15 -2.53 39.62 -23.67
C GLY A 15 -2.66 38.55 -24.74
N THR A 16 -2.83 39.02 -25.98
CA THR A 16 -2.65 38.23 -27.20
C THR A 16 -1.17 38.26 -27.55
N ARG A 17 -0.52 37.09 -27.57
CA ARG A 17 0.73 36.76 -28.27
C ARG A 17 0.75 35.23 -28.31
N ASP A 18 0.37 34.62 -29.42
CA ASP A 18 1.24 34.39 -30.58
C ASP A 18 2.63 33.94 -30.14
N ASP A 19 2.76 32.64 -29.92
CA ASP A 19 4.00 31.89 -30.12
C ASP A 19 3.61 30.42 -30.37
N VAL A 20 2.88 30.20 -31.48
CA VAL A 20 2.85 28.91 -32.15
C VAL A 20 4.21 28.76 -32.82
N ARG A 21 5.15 28.15 -32.11
CA ARG A 21 6.41 27.71 -32.67
C ARG A 21 6.19 26.32 -33.24
N ASP A 22 5.86 26.30 -34.52
CA ASP A 22 6.08 25.17 -35.43
C ASP A 22 7.58 24.89 -35.52
N ASP A 23 8.12 24.13 -34.56
CA ASP A 23 9.46 23.57 -34.69
C ASP A 23 9.35 22.05 -34.86
N VAL A 24 9.52 21.69 -36.14
CA VAL A 24 10.28 20.54 -36.61
C VAL A 24 9.73 19.15 -36.23
N ARG A 25 8.89 18.70 -37.14
CA ARG A 25 8.73 17.29 -37.55
C ARG A 25 10.09 16.75 -38.02
N GLU A 26 10.94 16.30 -37.11
CA GLU A 26 12.06 15.42 -37.44
C GLU A 26 11.60 13.97 -37.25
N GLY A 27 11.50 13.26 -38.38
CA GLY A 27 11.08 11.87 -38.43
C GLY A 27 12.01 11.00 -37.60
N THR A 28 11.50 10.43 -36.52
CA THR A 28 12.15 9.32 -35.83
C THR A 28 12.05 8.09 -36.75
N PRO A 29 13.17 7.50 -37.22
CA PRO A 29 13.11 6.26 -37.98
C PRO A 29 12.50 5.15 -37.11
N PRO A 30 11.51 4.38 -37.62
CA PRO A 30 10.96 3.26 -36.89
C PRO A 30 11.96 2.10 -36.93
N GLY A 31 12.69 1.88 -35.84
CA GLY A 31 13.59 0.73 -35.77
C GLY A 31 14.74 0.76 -34.75
N ARG A 32 14.64 1.53 -33.66
CA ARG A 32 15.60 1.42 -32.56
C ARG A 32 14.84 1.36 -31.24
N GLY A 33 14.72 0.15 -30.69
CA GLY A 33 14.48 0.01 -29.26
C GLY A 33 15.59 0.73 -28.48
N PRO A 34 15.39 1.00 -27.18
CA PRO A 34 16.41 1.64 -26.35
C PRO A 34 17.67 0.76 -26.30
N ASP A 35 18.65 1.06 -27.16
CA ASP A 35 19.96 0.43 -27.17
C ASP A 35 20.81 1.20 -26.16
N VAL A 36 20.90 0.66 -24.94
CA VAL A 36 21.77 1.19 -23.89
C VAL A 36 23.18 0.71 -24.19
N ARG A 37 23.93 1.47 -25.00
CA ARG A 37 25.37 1.24 -25.18
C ARG A 37 26.16 1.98 -24.13
N ALA A 38 26.73 1.21 -23.21
CA ALA A 38 27.71 1.71 -22.27
C ALA A 38 29.12 1.51 -22.84
N GLU A 39 29.68 2.56 -23.44
CA GLU A 39 31.06 2.57 -23.93
C GLU A 39 31.90 3.44 -22.99
N GLY A 40 32.55 2.81 -22.01
CA GLY A 40 33.40 3.47 -21.04
C GLY A 40 33.92 2.50 -19.99
N ARG A 41 35.21 2.63 -19.63
CA ARG A 41 35.96 1.77 -18.68
C ARG A 41 35.40 1.77 -17.24
N TRP A 42 34.34 2.53 -17.00
CA TRP A 42 33.58 2.66 -15.75
C TRP A 42 32.10 2.93 -16.07
N ALA A 43 31.42 1.95 -16.67
CA ALA A 43 29.99 2.06 -16.92
C ALA A 43 29.20 1.82 -15.62
N THR A 44 28.77 2.90 -14.97
CA THR A 44 27.67 2.86 -14.01
C THR A 44 26.36 2.69 -14.76
N ALA A 45 25.76 1.51 -14.72
CA ALA A 45 24.37 1.35 -15.13
C ALA A 45 23.49 1.94 -14.02
N VAL A 46 22.91 3.11 -14.28
CA VAL A 46 21.94 3.75 -13.40
C VAL A 46 20.55 3.33 -13.89
N GLY A 47 19.96 2.34 -13.24
CA GLY A 47 18.57 1.99 -13.45
C GLY A 47 17.68 2.83 -12.53
N GLN A 48 16.87 3.72 -13.09
CA GLN A 48 15.82 4.40 -12.34
C GLN A 48 14.66 3.41 -12.15
N VAL A 49 14.53 2.86 -10.95
CA VAL A 49 13.41 1.97 -10.60
C VAL A 49 12.38 2.84 -9.87
N LEU A 50 11.27 3.12 -10.55
CA LEU A 50 10.05 3.81 -10.08
C LEU A 50 10.09 4.34 -8.63
N GLY A 51 10.25 5.67 -8.48
CA GLY A 51 10.33 6.36 -7.19
C GLY A 51 11.74 6.88 -6.87
N ASN A 52 11.92 7.50 -5.71
CA ASN A 52 13.19 8.12 -5.24
C ASN A 52 14.36 7.12 -5.01
N PHE A 53 14.33 5.92 -5.61
CA PHE A 53 15.37 4.91 -5.47
C PHE A 53 16.23 4.85 -6.73
N VAL A 54 17.48 5.28 -6.58
CA VAL A 54 18.52 5.13 -7.60
C VAL A 54 19.42 3.98 -7.17
N VAL A 55 19.34 2.85 -7.85
CA VAL A 55 20.28 1.73 -7.66
C VAL A 55 21.35 1.86 -8.74
N SER A 56 22.55 2.31 -8.34
CA SER A 56 23.72 2.33 -9.21
C SER A 56 24.49 1.02 -9.01
N LEU A 57 24.55 0.18 -10.04
CA LEU A 57 25.27 -1.08 -10.02
C LEU A 57 26.52 -0.91 -10.88
N VAL A 58 27.68 -0.78 -10.22
CA VAL A 58 28.98 -0.65 -10.88
C VAL A 58 29.41 -2.04 -11.33
N VAL A 59 29.28 -2.32 -12.62
CA VAL A 59 29.83 -3.53 -13.26
C VAL A 59 30.98 -3.09 -14.15
N GLY A 60 32.20 -3.06 -13.59
CA GLY A 60 33.40 -2.66 -14.30
C GLY A 60 34.57 -3.60 -14.03
N ASP A 61 35.55 -3.63 -14.94
CA ASP A 61 36.79 -4.43 -15.01
C ASP A 61 37.62 -4.55 -13.71
N ALA A 62 37.23 -3.87 -12.62
CA ALA A 62 37.72 -4.10 -11.28
C ALA A 62 37.64 -5.58 -10.86
N LEU A 63 36.70 -6.37 -11.40
CA LEU A 63 36.61 -7.81 -11.13
C LEU A 63 37.79 -8.63 -11.66
N ARG A 64 38.46 -8.21 -12.74
CA ARG A 64 39.55 -8.98 -13.37
C ARG A 64 40.88 -8.84 -12.62
N ASN A 65 41.19 -7.66 -12.10
CA ASN A 65 42.40 -7.43 -11.29
C ASN A 65 42.24 -7.77 -9.79
N THR A 66 41.02 -8.06 -9.32
CA THR A 66 40.75 -8.42 -7.91
C THR A 66 40.71 -9.93 -7.64
N LEU A 67 40.64 -10.76 -8.67
CA LEU A 67 40.65 -12.22 -8.54
C LEU A 67 42.01 -12.78 -8.10
N ASP A 68 43.12 -12.08 -8.36
CA ASP A 68 44.47 -12.52 -7.96
C ASP A 68 44.80 -12.26 -6.47
N GLY A 69 44.02 -11.43 -5.78
CA GLY A 69 44.17 -11.09 -4.35
C GLY A 69 43.32 -11.94 -3.39
N ALA A 70 42.79 -13.08 -3.84
CA ALA A 70 41.68 -13.84 -3.26
C ALA A 70 41.93 -14.55 -1.90
N ARG A 71 42.81 -14.04 -1.03
CA ARG A 71 42.97 -14.55 0.35
C ARG A 71 41.97 -13.96 1.35
N SER A 72 41.24 -12.91 0.99
CA SER A 72 40.19 -12.29 1.83
C SER A 72 38.77 -12.53 1.32
N TRP A 73 38.50 -13.67 0.67
CA TRP A 73 37.16 -14.09 0.20
C TRP A 73 36.04 -13.91 1.24
N ARG A 74 36.37 -13.98 2.54
CA ARG A 74 35.46 -13.64 3.64
C ARG A 74 34.98 -12.20 3.64
N VAL A 75 35.84 -11.22 3.38
CA VAL A 75 35.51 -9.78 3.43
C VAL A 75 34.64 -9.37 2.24
N TRP A 76 34.89 -9.94 1.06
CA TRP A 76 34.15 -9.62 -0.17
C TRP A 76 32.73 -10.19 -0.25
N ASN A 77 32.39 -11.15 0.63
CA ASN A 77 31.04 -11.71 0.67
C ASN A 77 30.05 -10.86 1.48
N TRP A 78 30.53 -9.93 2.30
CA TRP A 78 29.69 -9.08 3.17
C TRP A 78 28.93 -7.97 2.44
N PRO A 79 29.49 -7.23 1.47
CA PRO A 79 28.76 -6.12 0.85
C PRO A 79 27.42 -6.53 0.20
N PRO A 80 27.33 -7.61 -0.61
CA PRO A 80 26.05 -8.03 -1.18
C PRO A 80 25.05 -8.46 -0.10
N PHE A 81 25.54 -9.11 0.97
CA PHE A 81 24.71 -9.50 2.10
C PHE A 81 24.16 -8.29 2.85
N ALA A 82 25.00 -7.27 3.10
CA ALA A 82 24.58 -6.01 3.71
C ALA A 82 23.54 -5.27 2.85
N VAL A 83 23.67 -5.31 1.52
CA VAL A 83 22.67 -4.75 0.60
C VAL A 83 21.34 -5.49 0.71
N VAL A 84 21.35 -6.83 0.68
CA VAL A 84 20.13 -7.64 0.83
C VAL A 84 19.46 -7.38 2.18
N LEU A 85 20.24 -7.36 3.27
CA LEU A 85 19.71 -7.02 4.60
C LEU A 85 19.13 -5.61 4.66
N GLY A 86 19.81 -4.62 4.08
CA GLY A 86 19.34 -3.25 4.03
C GLY A 86 18.02 -3.12 3.27
N LEU A 87 17.91 -3.74 2.10
CA LEU A 87 16.67 -3.77 1.32
C LEU A 87 15.53 -4.47 2.05
N CYS A 88 15.80 -5.63 2.65
CA CYS A 88 14.79 -6.34 3.44
C CYS A 88 14.35 -5.53 4.67
N GLY A 89 15.30 -4.90 5.37
CA GLY A 89 15.02 -4.04 6.52
C GLY A 89 14.15 -2.84 6.15
N VAL A 90 14.51 -2.12 5.08
CA VAL A 90 13.71 -0.99 4.58
C VAL A 90 12.31 -1.46 4.16
N ALA A 91 12.21 -2.59 3.47
CA ALA A 91 10.91 -3.15 3.07
C ALA A 91 10.06 -3.49 4.29
N LEU A 92 10.62 -4.14 5.33
CA LEU A 92 9.89 -4.49 6.55
C LEU A 92 9.40 -3.25 7.31
N VAL A 93 10.25 -2.23 7.48
CA VAL A 93 9.88 -0.97 8.15
C VAL A 93 8.77 -0.22 7.41
N ARG A 94 8.70 -0.36 6.08
CA ARG A 94 7.68 0.30 5.24
C ARG A 94 6.45 -0.55 4.96
N THR A 95 6.40 -1.79 5.44
CA THR A 95 5.26 -2.68 5.22
C THR A 95 4.08 -2.16 6.04
N PRO A 96 2.96 -1.75 5.43
CA PRO A 96 1.78 -1.35 6.18
C PRO A 96 1.18 -2.55 6.92
N GLU A 97 0.47 -2.28 8.01
CA GLU A 97 -0.39 -3.27 8.64
C GLU A 97 -1.54 -3.61 7.68
N GLY A 98 -1.76 -4.90 7.45
CA GLY A 98 -2.79 -5.37 6.53
C GLY A 98 -3.01 -6.87 6.66
N PRO A 99 -4.00 -7.42 5.95
CA PRO A 99 -4.40 -8.82 6.07
C PRO A 99 -3.19 -9.76 5.89
N ALA A 100 -2.99 -10.68 6.83
CA ALA A 100 -1.78 -11.50 6.91
C ALA A 100 -1.45 -12.26 5.61
N GLY A 101 -2.49 -12.64 4.85
CA GLY A 101 -2.35 -13.32 3.57
C GLY A 101 -1.72 -12.50 2.44
N GLN A 102 -1.91 -11.16 2.42
CA GLN A 102 -1.45 -10.32 1.31
C GLN A 102 0.08 -10.20 1.26
N PHE A 103 0.73 -10.22 2.43
CA PHE A 103 2.18 -10.07 2.57
C PHE A 103 2.94 -11.39 2.61
N LEU A 104 2.26 -12.55 2.58
CA LEU A 104 2.89 -13.85 2.71
C LEU A 104 3.98 -14.06 1.65
N TRP A 105 3.65 -13.84 0.37
CA TRP A 105 4.60 -14.01 -0.74
C TRP A 105 5.78 -13.03 -0.67
N VAL A 106 5.54 -11.80 -0.22
CA VAL A 106 6.60 -10.81 -0.03
C VAL A 106 7.55 -11.24 1.09
N ARG A 107 7.01 -11.70 2.23
CA ARG A 107 7.82 -12.21 3.34
C ARG A 107 8.61 -13.46 2.94
N LEU A 108 8.01 -14.36 2.14
CA LEU A 108 8.72 -15.52 1.60
C LEU A 108 9.85 -15.12 0.65
N ALA A 109 9.62 -14.16 -0.25
CA ALA A 109 10.65 -13.67 -1.16
C ALA A 109 11.81 -12.99 -0.41
N LEU A 110 11.52 -12.11 0.55
CA LEU A 110 12.53 -11.45 1.38
C LEU A 110 13.27 -12.46 2.27
N GLY A 111 12.56 -13.39 2.89
CA GLY A 111 13.14 -14.44 3.70
C GLY A 111 14.06 -15.36 2.90
N ALA A 112 13.63 -15.77 1.69
CA ALA A 112 14.45 -16.54 0.77
C ALA A 112 15.69 -15.77 0.32
N ALA A 113 15.56 -14.47 0.03
CA ALA A 113 16.69 -13.60 -0.32
C ALA A 113 17.75 -13.59 0.79
N VAL A 114 17.33 -13.36 2.05
CA VAL A 114 18.23 -13.36 3.21
C VAL A 114 18.86 -14.72 3.43
N LEU A 115 18.07 -15.81 3.33
CA LEU A 115 18.58 -17.17 3.52
C LEU A 115 19.65 -17.53 2.48
N ILE A 116 19.40 -17.24 1.20
CA ILE A 116 20.37 -17.48 0.11
C ILE A 116 21.65 -16.67 0.36
N ALA A 117 21.51 -15.40 0.72
CA ALA A 117 22.66 -14.53 1.00
C ALA A 117 23.44 -15.01 2.25
N PHE A 118 22.74 -15.50 3.27
CA PHE A 118 23.34 -16.04 4.50
C PHE A 118 24.12 -17.34 4.24
N VAL A 119 23.55 -18.31 3.53
CA VAL A 119 24.22 -19.57 3.16
C VAL A 119 25.53 -19.30 2.43
N ARG A 120 25.57 -18.26 1.59
CA ARG A 120 26.78 -17.81 0.91
C ARG A 120 27.84 -17.29 1.87
N VAL A 121 27.46 -16.42 2.81
CA VAL A 121 28.39 -15.84 3.80
C VAL A 121 28.89 -16.89 4.79
N ALA A 122 28.06 -17.88 5.13
CA ALA A 122 28.42 -19.01 6.00
C ALA A 122 29.49 -19.93 5.40
N GLY A 123 29.83 -19.77 4.12
CA GLY A 123 30.94 -20.46 3.49
C GLY A 123 30.56 -21.78 2.80
N ALA A 124 29.32 -21.91 2.34
CA ALA A 124 28.92 -23.02 1.46
C ALA A 124 29.77 -22.99 0.18
N ARG A 125 30.63 -24.00 0.03
CA ARG A 125 31.50 -24.15 -1.15
C ARG A 125 30.70 -24.77 -2.28
N GLY A 126 30.69 -24.10 -3.43
CA GLY A 126 30.07 -24.59 -4.65
C GLY A 126 30.78 -24.03 -5.87
N PRO A 127 30.41 -24.49 -7.08
CA PRO A 127 30.95 -23.94 -8.32
C PRO A 127 30.73 -22.42 -8.39
N ALA A 128 31.70 -21.68 -8.93
CA ALA A 128 31.63 -20.22 -9.03
C ALA A 128 30.37 -19.73 -9.75
N ALA A 129 29.94 -20.45 -10.78
CA ALA A 129 28.70 -20.17 -11.51
C ALA A 129 27.44 -20.25 -10.61
N VAL A 130 27.37 -21.27 -9.75
CA VAL A 130 26.25 -21.44 -8.79
C VAL A 130 26.24 -20.31 -7.77
N GLN A 131 27.41 -19.90 -7.28
CA GLN A 131 27.51 -18.79 -6.32
C GLN A 131 27.15 -17.44 -6.94
N ALA A 132 27.55 -17.19 -8.19
CA ALA A 132 27.16 -16.00 -8.93
C ALA A 132 25.64 -15.95 -9.13
N LEU A 133 25.04 -17.08 -9.55
CA LEU A 133 23.60 -17.19 -9.76
C LEU A 133 22.81 -17.04 -8.46
N ALA A 134 23.27 -17.65 -7.37
CA ALA A 134 22.67 -17.47 -6.04
C ALA A 134 22.72 -16.00 -5.58
N SER A 135 23.84 -15.31 -5.84
CA SER A 135 23.99 -13.89 -5.51
C SER A 135 23.00 -13.03 -6.31
N ALA A 136 22.94 -13.23 -7.64
CA ALA A 136 22.00 -12.54 -8.50
C ALA A 136 20.55 -12.79 -8.10
N LEU A 137 20.20 -14.05 -7.79
CA LEU A 137 18.87 -14.44 -7.35
C LEU A 137 18.50 -13.79 -6.00
N SER A 138 19.42 -13.77 -5.04
CA SER A 138 19.16 -13.14 -3.73
C SER A 138 18.86 -11.63 -3.88
N VAL A 139 19.63 -10.93 -4.71
CA VAL A 139 19.41 -9.50 -4.98
C VAL A 139 18.10 -9.29 -5.74
N ALA A 140 17.81 -10.10 -6.76
CA ALA A 140 16.57 -10.01 -7.52
C ALA A 140 15.32 -10.23 -6.63
N LEU A 141 15.37 -11.21 -5.72
CA LEU A 141 14.30 -11.45 -4.75
C LEU A 141 14.15 -10.30 -3.75
N ALA A 142 15.25 -9.73 -3.27
CA ALA A 142 15.21 -8.58 -2.35
C ALA A 142 14.62 -7.32 -3.03
N VAL A 143 15.05 -7.01 -4.25
CA VAL A 143 14.53 -5.89 -5.04
C VAL A 143 13.06 -6.13 -5.41
N GLY A 144 12.72 -7.32 -5.89
CA GLY A 144 11.35 -7.69 -6.23
C GLY A 144 10.43 -7.62 -5.01
N GLY A 145 10.88 -8.11 -3.85
CA GLY A 145 10.18 -7.97 -2.59
C GLY A 145 9.97 -6.52 -2.19
N ALA A 146 11.00 -5.68 -2.25
CA ALA A 146 10.91 -4.25 -1.92
C ALA A 146 9.95 -3.49 -2.86
N VAL A 147 10.06 -3.71 -4.18
CA VAL A 147 9.16 -3.11 -5.18
C VAL A 147 7.72 -3.56 -4.94
N ARG A 148 7.52 -4.85 -4.65
CA ARG A 148 6.18 -5.38 -4.34
C ARG A 148 5.62 -4.80 -3.04
N THR A 149 6.45 -4.59 -2.02
CA THR A 149 6.04 -3.88 -0.79
C THR A 149 5.59 -2.46 -1.08
N GLU A 150 6.33 -1.68 -1.88
CA GLU A 150 5.91 -0.32 -2.24
C GLU A 150 4.62 -0.35 -3.09
N GLN A 151 4.46 -1.32 -3.98
CA GLN A 151 3.22 -1.50 -4.73
C GLN A 151 2.03 -1.79 -3.81
N LEU A 152 2.19 -2.69 -2.84
CA LEU A 152 1.19 -3.00 -1.81
C LEU A 152 0.96 -1.84 -0.84
N ARG A 153 1.97 -1.02 -0.59
CA ARG A 153 1.80 0.20 0.21
C ARG A 153 0.90 1.20 -0.52
N VAL A 154 1.05 1.32 -1.83
CA VAL A 154 0.27 2.27 -2.63
C VAL A 154 -1.11 1.74 -3.02
N HIS A 155 -1.29 0.43 -3.21
CA HIS A 155 -2.57 -0.13 -3.73
C HIS A 155 -3.13 -1.28 -2.90
N GLY A 156 -2.41 -1.71 -1.86
CA GLY A 156 -2.81 -2.83 -1.02
C GLY A 156 -3.91 -2.46 -0.05
N GLU A 157 -4.53 -3.52 0.47
CA GLU A 157 -5.55 -3.45 1.49
C GLU A 157 -4.86 -3.11 2.82
N VAL A 158 -5.43 -2.16 3.56
CA VAL A 158 -4.90 -1.72 4.84
C VAL A 158 -5.91 -2.06 5.90
N ASP A 159 -5.51 -2.88 6.85
CA ASP A 159 -6.35 -3.27 7.98
C ASP A 159 -6.43 -2.09 8.94
N VAL A 160 -7.66 -1.65 9.21
CA VAL A 160 -7.98 -0.55 10.13
C VAL A 160 -8.88 -1.02 11.26
N THR A 161 -9.04 -2.33 11.45
CA THR A 161 -9.89 -2.92 12.50
C THR A 161 -9.55 -2.38 13.88
N GLY A 162 -8.26 -2.33 14.23
CA GLY A 162 -7.77 -1.78 15.50
C GLY A 162 -7.91 -0.25 15.62
N LEU A 163 -8.23 0.45 14.53
CA LEU A 163 -8.45 1.90 14.49
C LEU A 163 -9.93 2.29 14.56
N VAL A 164 -10.84 1.31 14.51
CA VAL A 164 -12.29 1.55 14.64
C VAL A 164 -12.66 1.69 16.12
N ARG A 165 -13.35 2.77 16.46
CA ARG A 165 -13.90 3.01 17.80
C ARG A 165 -15.41 3.09 17.72
N VAL A 166 -16.08 2.31 18.58
CA VAL A 166 -17.53 2.35 18.73
C VAL A 166 -17.89 3.47 19.70
N VAL A 167 -18.64 4.47 19.24
CA VAL A 167 -19.13 5.56 20.08
C VAL A 167 -20.43 5.11 20.73
N ARG A 168 -20.38 4.89 22.05
CA ARG A 168 -21.44 4.30 22.89
C ARG A 168 -21.70 2.82 22.57
N PRO A 169 -20.78 1.92 22.98
CA PRO A 169 -21.06 0.49 22.92
C PRO A 169 -22.24 0.17 23.84
N GLY A 170 -23.22 -0.55 23.30
CA GLY A 170 -24.41 -0.97 24.03
C GLY A 170 -25.35 -1.76 23.12
N PRO A 171 -26.31 -2.48 23.72
CA PRO A 171 -27.31 -3.20 22.95
C PRO A 171 -28.20 -2.21 22.20
N LEU A 172 -28.55 -2.56 20.97
CA LEU A 172 -29.31 -1.74 20.04
C LEU A 172 -30.66 -2.39 19.76
N LYS A 173 -31.71 -1.58 19.78
CA LYS A 173 -33.07 -1.97 19.38
C LYS A 173 -33.35 -1.61 17.92
N ASP A 174 -34.52 -2.02 17.44
CA ASP A 174 -34.99 -1.66 16.11
C ASP A 174 -34.97 -0.14 15.88
N GLY A 175 -34.34 0.28 14.78
CA GLY A 175 -34.18 1.67 14.37
C GLY A 175 -33.09 2.44 15.12
N GLU A 176 -32.45 1.87 16.14
CA GLU A 176 -31.36 2.55 16.85
C GLU A 176 -30.07 2.57 16.01
N THR A 177 -29.27 3.60 16.24
CA THR A 177 -28.04 3.85 15.48
C THR A 177 -26.81 3.78 16.34
N LEU A 178 -25.82 3.03 15.86
CA LEU A 178 -24.46 2.98 16.35
C LEU A 178 -23.57 3.87 15.49
N THR A 179 -22.67 4.61 16.13
CA THR A 179 -21.68 5.42 15.43
C THR A 179 -20.31 4.78 15.56
N LEU A 180 -19.72 4.40 14.43
CA LEU A 180 -18.36 3.89 14.32
C LEU A 180 -17.46 5.02 13.84
N VAL A 181 -16.37 5.26 14.54
CA VAL A 181 -15.39 6.27 14.17
C VAL A 181 -14.08 5.57 13.83
N VAL A 182 -13.68 5.63 12.57
CA VAL A 182 -12.38 5.12 12.10
C VAL A 182 -11.40 6.29 12.13
N SER A 183 -10.48 6.25 13.10
CA SER A 183 -9.49 7.31 13.31
C SER A 183 -8.16 6.94 12.66
N GLY A 184 -7.80 7.62 11.57
CA GLY A 184 -6.50 7.46 10.91
C GLY A 184 -6.51 6.49 9.74
N GLY A 185 -5.31 6.20 9.22
CA GLY A 185 -5.09 5.37 8.04
C GLY A 185 -4.72 6.18 6.78
N PRO A 186 -4.20 5.50 5.74
CA PRO A 186 -3.87 6.14 4.48
C PRO A 186 -5.13 6.54 3.71
N HIS A 187 -5.00 7.55 2.84
CA HIS A 187 -6.09 7.96 1.97
C HIS A 187 -6.44 6.85 0.97
N ARG A 188 -7.68 6.33 1.08
CA ARG A 188 -8.22 5.26 0.25
C ARG A 188 -9.60 5.65 -0.28
N THR A 189 -10.05 4.97 -1.33
CA THR A 189 -11.30 5.30 -2.03
C THR A 189 -12.49 4.50 -1.50
N HIS A 190 -12.24 3.36 -0.85
CA HIS A 190 -13.28 2.48 -0.32
C HIS A 190 -12.91 1.97 1.08
N LEU A 191 -13.94 1.76 1.90
CA LEU A 191 -13.88 1.06 3.18
C LEU A 191 -14.71 -0.22 3.05
N ARG A 192 -14.09 -1.38 3.22
CA ARG A 192 -14.77 -2.66 3.41
C ARG A 192 -14.94 -2.87 4.91
N LEU A 193 -16.16 -3.12 5.36
CA LEU A 193 -16.50 -3.33 6.76
C LEU A 193 -17.23 -4.67 6.88
N VAL A 194 -16.88 -5.47 7.87
CA VAL A 194 -17.59 -6.69 8.26
C VAL A 194 -18.12 -6.48 9.67
N LEU A 195 -19.43 -6.51 9.79
CA LEU A 195 -20.13 -6.34 11.06
C LEU A 195 -20.66 -7.68 11.51
N GLN A 196 -20.42 -8.05 12.76
CA GLN A 196 -21.08 -9.18 13.40
C GLN A 196 -22.19 -8.68 14.31
N VAL A 197 -23.31 -9.39 14.29
CA VAL A 197 -24.49 -9.12 15.10
C VAL A 197 -24.77 -10.37 15.92
N GLU A 198 -24.92 -10.18 17.22
CA GLU A 198 -25.27 -11.21 18.19
C GLU A 198 -26.48 -10.76 19.02
N ASP A 199 -27.32 -11.70 19.44
CA ASP A 199 -28.40 -11.41 20.38
C ASP A 199 -27.84 -10.90 21.71
N GLU A 200 -28.46 -9.90 22.34
CA GLU A 200 -28.00 -9.36 23.64
C GLU A 200 -27.92 -10.46 24.70
N THR A 201 -28.91 -11.36 24.69
CA THR A 201 -28.95 -12.55 25.55
C THR A 201 -29.26 -13.79 24.71
N PRO A 202 -28.22 -14.50 24.21
CA PRO A 202 -28.39 -15.65 23.31
C PRO A 202 -29.24 -16.80 23.89
N ALA A 203 -29.33 -16.90 25.22
CA ALA A 203 -30.15 -17.90 25.89
C ALA A 203 -31.65 -17.53 25.98
N ARG A 204 -32.02 -16.29 25.66
CA ARG A 204 -33.39 -15.76 25.82
C ARG A 204 -34.01 -15.27 24.51
N GLN A 205 -33.20 -14.96 23.51
CA GLN A 205 -33.61 -14.38 22.24
C GLN A 205 -32.92 -15.10 21.09
N SER A 206 -33.57 -15.14 19.93
CA SER A 206 -33.05 -15.68 18.68
C SER A 206 -33.52 -14.79 17.54
N CYS A 207 -33.01 -13.56 17.51
CA CYS A 207 -33.36 -12.54 16.52
C CYS A 207 -32.40 -12.55 15.33
N THR A 208 -31.29 -13.28 15.45
CA THR A 208 -30.48 -13.72 14.30
C THR A 208 -31.12 -14.96 13.66
N PRO A 209 -31.15 -15.08 12.31
CA PRO A 209 -30.48 -14.26 11.30
C PRO A 209 -31.33 -13.12 10.71
N ASP A 210 -32.54 -12.89 11.19
CA ASP A 210 -33.51 -11.95 10.58
C ASP A 210 -33.21 -10.46 10.86
N THR A 211 -32.11 -10.17 11.55
CA THR A 211 -31.64 -8.81 11.80
C THR A 211 -30.79 -8.30 10.63
N ASP A 212 -31.20 -7.16 10.06
CA ASP A 212 -30.50 -6.46 9.00
C ASP A 212 -29.83 -5.18 9.53
N LEU A 213 -28.72 -4.80 8.90
CA LEU A 213 -28.01 -3.55 9.18
C LEU A 213 -28.10 -2.60 7.99
N ALA A 214 -28.32 -1.33 8.26
CA ALA A 214 -28.13 -0.27 7.28
C ALA A 214 -26.90 0.55 7.64
N VAL A 215 -25.94 0.65 6.72
CA VAL A 215 -24.64 1.28 6.95
C VAL A 215 -24.52 2.52 6.06
N ARG A 216 -24.14 3.65 6.65
CA ARG A 216 -24.02 4.94 5.95
C ARG A 216 -22.78 5.70 6.41
N LEU A 217 -22.08 6.33 5.48
CA LEU A 217 -21.01 7.28 5.83
C LEU A 217 -21.60 8.64 6.22
N GLU A 218 -21.17 9.21 7.35
CA GLU A 218 -21.60 10.55 7.77
C GLU A 218 -21.19 11.60 6.73
N GLY A 219 -22.11 12.51 6.38
CA GLY A 219 -21.90 13.50 5.33
C GLY A 219 -21.91 12.95 3.89
N GLY A 220 -21.95 11.63 3.72
CA GLY A 220 -22.06 10.96 2.42
C GLY A 220 -23.50 10.67 2.00
N ARG A 221 -23.70 10.52 0.69
CA ARG A 221 -24.96 9.98 0.13
C ARG A 221 -24.95 8.45 0.04
N ASN A 222 -23.78 7.84 0.20
CA ASN A 222 -23.59 6.40 0.06
C ASN A 222 -24.16 5.68 1.26
N THR A 223 -25.20 4.89 1.01
CA THR A 223 -25.89 4.05 2.01
C THR A 223 -25.93 2.64 1.46
N ALA A 224 -25.49 1.68 2.25
CA ALA A 224 -25.66 0.26 1.99
C ALA A 224 -26.77 -0.26 2.91
N GLY A 225 -27.91 -0.63 2.32
CA GLY A 225 -29.02 -1.26 3.04
C GLY A 225 -28.87 -2.77 3.13
N ASP A 226 -29.61 -3.37 4.05
CA ASP A 226 -29.85 -4.82 4.14
C ASP A 226 -28.55 -5.65 4.24
N VAL A 227 -27.59 -5.14 5.01
CA VAL A 227 -26.32 -5.80 5.31
C VAL A 227 -26.55 -6.84 6.40
N ARG A 228 -26.29 -8.10 6.07
CA ARG A 228 -26.39 -9.21 7.03
C ARG A 228 -25.15 -9.34 7.91
N SER A 229 -25.34 -9.88 9.11
CA SER A 229 -24.26 -10.27 10.02
C SER A 229 -23.21 -11.13 9.32
N GLY A 230 -21.93 -10.80 9.54
CA GLY A 230 -20.77 -11.50 8.97
C GLY A 230 -20.53 -11.28 7.48
N ARG A 231 -21.32 -10.44 6.80
CA ARG A 231 -21.12 -10.13 5.37
C ARG A 231 -20.32 -8.84 5.20
N PRO A 232 -19.37 -8.81 4.25
CA PRO A 232 -18.64 -7.59 3.93
C PRO A 232 -19.55 -6.58 3.23
N VAL A 233 -19.52 -5.33 3.70
CA VAL A 233 -20.12 -4.17 3.03
C VAL A 233 -19.04 -3.23 2.55
N GLU A 234 -19.19 -2.71 1.33
CA GLU A 234 -18.24 -1.79 0.73
C GLU A 234 -18.84 -0.38 0.66
N LEU A 235 -18.16 0.57 1.29
CA LEU A 235 -18.55 1.97 1.37
C LEU A 235 -17.58 2.80 0.54
N PRO A 236 -18.03 3.43 -0.57
CA PRO A 236 -17.20 4.39 -1.29
C PRO A 236 -17.01 5.63 -0.43
N LEU A 237 -15.76 5.98 -0.17
CA LEU A 237 -15.37 7.13 0.66
C LEU A 237 -15.40 8.46 -0.11
N GLY A 238 -15.45 8.42 -1.45
CA GLY A 238 -15.58 9.62 -2.28
C GLY A 238 -14.45 10.65 -2.09
N GLY A 239 -13.27 10.20 -1.63
CA GLY A 239 -12.15 11.08 -1.31
C GLY A 239 -12.21 11.74 0.07
N ALA A 240 -13.05 11.24 0.99
CA ALA A 240 -13.06 11.67 2.39
C ALA A 240 -11.64 11.59 2.98
N LYS A 241 -11.21 12.69 3.61
CA LYS A 241 -9.90 12.82 4.25
C LYS A 241 -10.09 12.95 5.76
N GLY A 242 -9.34 12.16 6.52
CA GLY A 242 -9.31 12.25 7.99
C GLY A 242 -10.19 11.21 8.66
N VAL A 243 -10.83 11.62 9.76
CA VAL A 243 -11.67 10.75 10.59
C VAL A 243 -12.94 10.38 9.82
N LEU A 244 -13.19 9.08 9.67
CA LEU A 244 -14.38 8.57 9.00
C LEU A 244 -15.41 8.19 10.05
N THR A 245 -16.59 8.80 9.98
CA THR A 245 -17.73 8.40 10.82
C THR A 245 -18.69 7.57 9.99
N VAL A 246 -18.96 6.35 10.44
CA VAL A 246 -19.91 5.42 9.84
C VAL A 246 -21.08 5.25 10.81
N LEU A 247 -22.29 5.50 10.33
CA LEU A 247 -23.54 5.28 11.05
C LEU A 247 -24.09 3.93 10.66
N VAL A 248 -24.36 3.08 11.65
CA VAL A 248 -24.98 1.77 11.47
C VAL A 248 -26.33 1.79 12.15
N THR A 249 -27.40 1.59 11.40
CA THR A 249 -28.78 1.46 11.92
C THR A 249 -29.16 -0.01 11.97
N VAL A 250 -29.63 -0.49 13.11
CA VAL A 250 -30.12 -1.86 13.26
C VAL A 250 -31.59 -1.93 12.86
N ARG A 251 -31.97 -2.93 12.08
CA ARG A 251 -33.35 -3.28 11.75
C ARG A 251 -33.63 -4.68 12.26
N THR A 252 -34.49 -4.79 13.25
CA THR A 252 -34.79 -6.07 13.92
C THR A 252 -36.25 -6.09 14.38
N ASP A 253 -36.72 -7.25 14.83
CA ASP A 253 -38.08 -7.39 15.30
C ASP A 253 -38.32 -6.67 16.65
N LYS A 254 -39.58 -6.31 16.90
CA LYS A 254 -39.97 -5.63 18.15
C LYS A 254 -39.67 -6.51 19.36
N GLY A 255 -38.91 -5.97 20.31
CA GLY A 255 -38.50 -6.67 21.53
C GLY A 255 -37.14 -7.37 21.42
N CYS A 256 -36.55 -7.41 20.23
CA CYS A 256 -35.17 -7.84 20.02
C CYS A 256 -34.19 -6.73 20.42
N SER A 257 -33.04 -7.17 20.90
CA SER A 257 -31.96 -6.31 21.36
C SER A 257 -30.65 -6.96 20.93
N MET A 258 -29.83 -6.21 20.20
CA MET A 258 -28.71 -6.77 19.44
C MET A 258 -27.40 -6.09 19.83
N ASN A 259 -26.34 -6.87 20.01
CA ASN A 259 -24.99 -6.36 20.11
C ASN A 259 -24.35 -6.38 18.72
N VAL A 260 -23.77 -5.25 18.30
CA VAL A 260 -23.08 -5.12 17.01
C VAL A 260 -21.60 -4.89 17.26
N PHE A 261 -20.78 -5.74 16.64
CA PHE A 261 -19.32 -5.71 16.71
C PHE A 261 -18.72 -5.52 15.32
N VAL A 262 -17.55 -4.88 15.29
CA VAL A 262 -16.74 -4.79 14.08
C VAL A 262 -15.78 -5.97 14.07
N ASP A 263 -15.94 -6.87 13.11
CA ASP A 263 -15.12 -8.07 12.96
C ASP A 263 -13.90 -7.80 12.09
N ASP A 264 -14.11 -7.10 10.97
CA ASP A 264 -13.04 -6.69 10.05
C ASP A 264 -13.35 -5.30 9.48
N ALA A 265 -12.32 -4.47 9.34
CA ALA A 265 -12.41 -3.18 8.68
C ALA A 265 -11.15 -2.94 7.84
N VAL A 266 -11.31 -2.81 6.53
CA VAL A 266 -10.21 -2.72 5.57
C VAL A 266 -10.40 -1.53 4.64
N LEU A 267 -9.38 -0.69 4.53
CA LEU A 267 -9.33 0.39 3.54
C LEU A 267 -8.66 -0.10 2.24
N ARG A 268 -9.26 0.20 1.09
CA ARG A 268 -8.74 -0.18 -0.23
C ARG A 268 -8.92 0.93 -1.26
N GLY A 269 -8.06 0.98 -2.27
CA GLY A 269 -8.16 1.96 -3.35
C GLY A 269 -7.00 1.93 -4.33
#